data_AF-A0A7W1HE84-F1
#
_entry.id   AF-A0A7W1HE84-F1
#
_cell.length_a   1.000
_cell.length_b   1.000
_cell.length_c   1.000
_cell.angle_alpha   90.00
_cell.angle_beta   90.00
_cell.angle_gamma   90.00
#
_symmetry.space_group_name_H-M   'P 1'
#
loop_
_entity.id
_entity.type
_entity.pdbx_description
1 polymer ?
#
loop_
_entity_poly.entity_id
_entity_poly.type
_entity_poly.pdbx_seq_one_letter_code
_entity_poly.pdbx_strand_id
1 'polypeptide(L)'
;LWASRVNPALAYWVKKGNLEEAEASKIRLLSPFDQVSEIFKLESQGMFCSKDLSKSIVYSVAPPGTSQHLSMLALDVNEHDDSRVRDVLAEHGWFQTVVSDLPHFTFLGVSENQLSKLGLKKVFDGERFFWLPNL
;
A
#
# COMPACT_ATOMS: atom_id res chain seq x y z
N LEU A 1 5.60 3.44 10.20
CA LEU A 1 4.75 4.05 9.15
C LEU A 1 3.27 4.12 9.55
N TRP A 2 2.65 3.00 9.96
CA TRP A 2 1.23 2.96 10.37
C TRP A 2 0.77 4.12 11.30
N ALA A 3 1.45 4.31 12.44
CA ALA A 3 1.12 5.37 13.39
C ALA A 3 1.18 6.80 12.81
N SER A 4 2.00 7.03 11.78
CA SER A 4 2.11 8.34 11.10
C SER A 4 0.88 8.67 10.24
N ARG A 5 -0.02 7.71 10.04
CA ARG A 5 -1.31 7.86 9.36
C ARG A 5 -2.46 7.87 10.36
N VAL A 6 -2.46 6.91 11.28
CA VAL A 6 -3.49 6.78 12.33
C VAL A 6 -3.58 8.02 13.22
N ASN A 7 -2.46 8.47 13.81
CA ASN A 7 -2.53 9.53 14.82
C ASN A 7 -3.04 10.87 14.27
N PRO A 8 -2.56 11.36 13.11
CA PRO A 8 -3.11 12.57 12.49
C PRO A 8 -4.58 12.43 12.10
N ALA A 9 -4.99 11.28 11.57
CA ALA A 9 -6.37 11.04 11.15
C ALA A 9 -7.33 11.06 12.35
N LEU A 10 -7.02 10.33 13.43
CA LEU A 10 -7.82 10.35 14.66
C LEU A 10 -7.95 11.78 15.21
N ALA A 11 -6.85 12.53 15.28
CA ALA A 11 -6.88 13.93 15.74
C ALA A 11 -7.75 14.82 14.83
N TYR A 12 -7.71 14.61 13.52
CA TYR A 12 -8.55 15.33 12.56
C TYR A 12 -10.04 15.03 12.77
N TRP A 13 -10.42 13.76 12.88
CA TRP A 13 -11.82 13.36 13.01
C TRP A 13 -12.43 13.75 14.36
N VAL A 14 -11.62 13.75 15.43
CA VAL A 14 -12.06 14.35 16.71
C VAL A 14 -12.29 15.85 16.57
N LYS A 15 -11.36 16.58 15.95
CA LYS A 15 -11.52 18.02 15.73
C LYS A 15 -12.75 18.36 14.88
N LYS A 16 -13.14 17.48 13.96
CA LYS A 16 -14.35 17.63 13.14
C LYS A 16 -15.64 17.24 13.86
N GLY A 17 -15.55 16.58 15.02
CA GLY A 17 -16.69 16.10 15.79
C GLY A 17 -17.29 14.80 15.25
N ASN A 18 -16.60 14.11 14.35
CA ASN A 18 -17.02 12.82 13.81
C ASN A 18 -16.59 11.63 14.66
N LEU A 19 -15.61 11.83 15.57
CA LEU A 19 -15.07 10.82 16.45
C LEU A 19 -14.95 11.37 17.88
N GLU A 20 -15.28 10.59 18.89
CA GLU A 20 -15.10 10.99 20.28
C GLU A 20 -13.62 10.87 20.70
N GLU A 21 -13.12 11.82 21.51
CA GLU A 21 -11.73 11.77 22.01
C GLU A 21 -11.46 10.51 22.84
N ALA A 22 -12.47 10.01 23.57
CA ALA A 22 -12.36 8.78 24.35
C ALA A 22 -12.16 7.56 23.44
N GLU A 23 -12.85 7.49 22.30
CA GLU A 23 -12.69 6.43 21.31
C GLU A 23 -11.34 6.52 20.61
N ALA A 24 -10.96 7.71 20.15
CA ALA A 24 -9.64 7.94 19.56
C ALA A 24 -8.50 7.53 20.52
N SER A 25 -8.64 7.84 21.80
CA SER A 25 -7.67 7.46 22.83
C SER A 25 -7.60 5.96 23.05
N LYS A 26 -8.74 5.25 23.05
CA LYS A 26 -8.77 3.78 23.11
C LYS A 26 -8.03 3.16 21.93
N ILE A 27 -8.29 3.63 20.70
CA ILE A 27 -7.63 3.13 19.50
C ILE A 27 -6.11 3.35 19.57
N ARG A 28 -5.65 4.51 20.05
CA ARG A 28 -4.22 4.80 20.20
C ARG A 28 -3.49 3.84 21.17
N LEU A 29 -4.19 3.32 22.16
CA LEU A 29 -3.64 2.39 23.15
C LEU A 29 -3.58 0.94 22.66
N LEU A 30 -4.31 0.61 21.59
CA LEU A 30 -4.25 -0.71 20.98
C LEU A 30 -2.87 -0.98 20.35
N SER A 31 -2.50 -2.25 20.27
CA SER A 31 -1.35 -2.65 19.46
C SER A 31 -1.59 -2.28 18.00
N PRO A 32 -0.53 -2.06 17.19
CA PRO A 32 -0.71 -1.77 15.76
C PRO A 32 -1.53 -2.82 15.02
N PHE A 33 -1.44 -4.09 15.42
CA PHE A 33 -2.25 -5.18 14.84
C PHE A 33 -3.73 -5.04 15.18
N ASP A 34 -4.05 -4.77 16.45
CA ASP A 34 -5.44 -4.61 16.90
C ASP A 34 -6.07 -3.33 16.32
N GLN A 35 -5.28 -2.28 16.12
CA GLN A 35 -5.70 -1.05 15.45
C GLN A 35 -6.25 -1.29 14.05
N VAL A 36 -5.78 -2.29 13.30
CA VAL A 36 -6.20 -2.51 11.89
C VAL A 36 -7.71 -2.63 11.78
N SER A 37 -8.32 -3.46 12.64
CA SER A 37 -9.76 -3.68 12.62
C SER A 37 -10.55 -2.44 13.00
N GLU A 38 -10.11 -1.68 14.00
CA GLU A 38 -10.77 -0.43 14.42
C GLU A 38 -10.64 0.66 13.37
N ILE A 39 -9.48 0.78 12.73
CA ILE A 39 -9.29 1.72 11.62
C ILE A 39 -10.22 1.37 10.47
N PHE A 40 -10.32 0.10 10.04
CA PHE A 40 -11.24 -0.27 8.96
C PHE A 40 -12.71 -0.05 9.31
N LYS A 41 -13.10 -0.19 10.59
CA LYS A 41 -14.44 0.21 11.04
C LYS A 41 -14.66 1.71 10.86
N LEU A 42 -13.72 2.56 11.25
CA LEU A 42 -13.81 4.01 11.02
C LEU A 42 -13.89 4.34 9.52
N GLU A 43 -13.05 3.70 8.69
CA GLU A 43 -13.04 3.94 7.24
C GLU A 43 -14.35 3.51 6.57
N SER A 44 -15.00 2.45 7.06
CA SER A 44 -16.34 2.03 6.60
C SER A 44 -17.42 3.10 6.85
N GLN A 45 -17.18 4.02 7.77
CA GLN A 45 -18.06 5.15 8.11
C GLN A 45 -17.62 6.44 7.39
N GLY A 46 -16.64 6.36 6.47
CA GLY A 46 -16.10 7.50 5.74
C GLY A 46 -14.99 8.26 6.47
N MET A 47 -14.54 7.79 7.64
CA MET A 47 -13.43 8.40 8.38
C MET A 47 -12.09 7.79 7.93
N PHE A 48 -11.64 8.21 6.75
CA PHE A 48 -10.43 7.72 6.13
C PHE A 48 -9.15 8.13 6.84
N CYS A 49 -8.12 7.27 6.75
CA CYS A 49 -6.82 7.47 7.40
C CYS A 49 -5.64 7.51 6.42
N SER A 50 -5.87 7.62 5.11
CA SER A 50 -4.80 7.96 4.14
C SER A 50 -4.17 9.33 4.42
N LYS A 51 -3.03 9.62 3.78
CA LYS A 51 -2.28 10.87 4.00
C LYS A 51 -3.14 12.14 3.79
N ASP A 52 -4.07 12.11 2.85
CA ASP A 52 -5.00 13.20 2.53
C ASP A 52 -6.42 12.97 3.06
N LEU A 53 -6.64 11.88 3.80
CA LEU A 53 -7.93 11.49 4.38
C LEU A 53 -9.05 11.28 3.36
N SER A 54 -8.71 10.97 2.10
CA SER A 54 -9.69 10.79 1.01
C SER A 54 -9.96 9.33 0.66
N LYS A 55 -9.04 8.43 1.02
CA LYS A 55 -9.06 7.00 0.69
C LYS A 55 -8.66 6.14 1.88
N SER A 56 -8.85 4.82 1.75
CA SER A 56 -8.38 3.89 2.78
C SER A 56 -6.88 4.05 3.06
N ILE A 57 -6.49 3.87 4.33
CA ILE A 57 -5.12 3.92 4.83
C ILE A 57 -4.16 3.01 4.04
N VAL A 58 -4.68 1.92 3.47
CA VAL A 58 -3.88 0.96 2.69
C VAL A 58 -3.29 1.55 1.41
N TYR A 59 -3.86 2.66 0.91
CA TYR A 59 -3.27 3.44 -0.20
C TYR A 59 -2.04 4.25 0.23
N SER A 60 -1.79 4.38 1.53
CA SER A 60 -0.67 5.16 2.06
C SER A 60 0.35 4.31 2.80
N VAL A 61 -0.07 3.23 3.46
CA VAL A 61 0.78 2.33 4.24
C VAL A 61 0.14 0.94 4.30
N ALA A 62 0.96 -0.11 4.23
CA ALA A 62 0.48 -1.47 4.48
C ALA A 62 0.07 -1.64 5.95
N PRO A 63 -0.96 -2.47 6.24
CA PRO A 63 -1.22 -2.95 7.58
C PRO A 63 0.04 -3.54 8.25
N PRO A 64 0.22 -3.38 9.57
CA PRO A 64 1.37 -3.94 10.27
C PRO A 64 1.49 -5.45 10.02
N GLY A 65 2.71 -5.90 9.69
CA GLY A 65 3.00 -7.31 9.42
C GLY A 65 2.65 -7.81 8.01
N THR A 66 2.00 -7.01 7.15
CA THR A 66 1.57 -7.46 5.82
C THR A 66 2.41 -6.88 4.67
N SER A 67 3.45 -6.11 4.96
CA SER A 67 4.31 -5.52 3.92
C SER A 67 5.26 -6.56 3.33
N GLN A 68 5.32 -6.62 1.99
CA GLN A 68 6.25 -7.49 1.25
C GLN A 68 7.72 -7.17 1.52
N HIS A 69 8.03 -5.93 1.88
CA HIS A 69 9.38 -5.49 2.28
C HIS A 69 9.91 -6.28 3.48
N LEU A 70 9.02 -6.75 4.38
CA LEU A 70 9.42 -7.54 5.56
C LEU A 70 10.03 -8.89 5.20
N SER A 71 9.70 -9.44 4.03
CA SER A 71 10.20 -10.72 3.55
C SER A 71 11.26 -10.56 2.45
N MET A 72 11.74 -9.33 2.21
CA MET A 72 12.62 -9.00 1.07
C MET A 72 12.05 -9.42 -0.29
N LEU A 73 10.72 -9.52 -0.39
CA LEU A 73 10.00 -9.79 -1.65
C LEU A 73 9.58 -8.49 -2.35
N ALA A 74 9.91 -7.34 -1.75
CA ALA A 74 9.77 -6.06 -2.38
C ALA A 74 10.97 -5.15 -2.07
N LEU A 75 11.22 -4.22 -2.98
CA LEU A 75 12.17 -3.14 -2.81
C LEU A 75 11.65 -1.88 -3.50
N ASP A 76 12.07 -0.73 -3.00
CA ASP A 76 11.77 0.57 -3.59
C ASP A 76 12.98 1.06 -4.38
N VAL A 77 12.78 1.39 -5.66
CA VAL A 77 13.84 1.89 -6.55
C VAL A 77 13.67 3.37 -6.78
N ASN A 78 14.73 4.15 -6.55
CA ASN A 78 14.68 5.61 -6.69
C ASN A 78 14.69 6.04 -8.17
N GLU A 79 15.41 5.29 -9.01
CA GLU A 79 15.53 5.49 -10.47
C GLU A 79 14.40 4.81 -11.26
N HIS A 80 13.27 4.48 -10.61
CA HIS A 80 12.15 3.75 -11.21
C HIS A 80 11.56 4.40 -12.47
N ASP A 81 11.81 5.70 -12.68
CA ASP A 81 11.40 6.48 -13.84
C ASP A 81 12.19 6.13 -15.12
N ASP A 82 13.43 5.65 -15.01
CA ASP A 82 14.21 5.21 -16.16
C ASP A 82 13.70 3.85 -16.67
N SER A 83 13.28 3.79 -17.94
CA SER A 83 12.80 2.55 -18.55
C SER A 83 13.87 1.45 -18.55
N ARG A 84 15.14 1.81 -18.71
CA ARG A 84 16.25 0.84 -18.73
C ARG A 84 16.40 0.16 -17.37
N VAL A 85 16.15 0.89 -16.28
CA VAL A 85 16.15 0.31 -14.92
C VAL A 85 15.01 -0.69 -14.78
N ARG A 86 13.82 -0.37 -15.28
CA ARG A 86 12.67 -1.29 -15.26
C ARG A 86 12.93 -2.53 -16.10
N ASP A 87 13.54 -2.39 -17.27
CA ASP A 87 13.86 -3.50 -18.15
C ASP A 87 14.85 -4.48 -17.48
N VAL A 88 15.93 -3.97 -16.88
CA VAL A 88 16.90 -4.78 -16.13
C VAL A 88 16.25 -5.49 -14.94
N LEU A 89 15.39 -4.79 -14.19
CA LEU A 89 14.66 -5.40 -13.07
C LEU A 89 13.75 -6.54 -13.54
N ALA A 90 13.03 -6.35 -14.64
CA ALA A 90 12.16 -7.36 -15.24
C ALA A 90 12.94 -8.60 -15.72
N GLU A 91 14.13 -8.41 -16.30
CA GLU A 91 15.05 -9.51 -16.66
C GLU A 91 15.45 -10.36 -15.45
N HIS A 92 15.53 -9.73 -14.27
CA HIS A 92 15.85 -10.37 -13.00
C HIS A 92 14.62 -10.74 -12.15
N GLY A 93 13.42 -10.73 -12.72
CA GLY A 93 12.20 -11.21 -12.05
C GLY A 93 11.56 -10.22 -11.07
N TRP A 94 11.91 -8.94 -11.14
CA TRP A 94 11.31 -7.85 -10.37
C TRP A 94 10.32 -7.07 -11.23
N PHE A 95 9.09 -6.93 -10.76
CA PHE A 95 8.00 -6.32 -11.52
C PHE A 95 7.20 -5.32 -10.69
N GLN A 96 6.67 -4.28 -11.33
CA GLN A 96 5.72 -3.38 -10.70
C GLN A 96 4.33 -4.05 -10.67
N THR A 97 3.80 -4.27 -9.46
CA THR A 97 2.50 -4.93 -9.23
C THR A 97 1.48 -4.03 -8.53
N VAL A 98 1.87 -2.81 -8.18
CA VAL A 98 1.05 -1.83 -7.45
C VAL A 98 1.05 -0.51 -8.22
N VAL A 99 -0.07 -0.19 -8.88
CA VAL A 99 -0.18 1.01 -9.75
C VAL A 99 0.03 2.31 -8.99
N SER A 100 -0.47 2.39 -7.75
CA SER A 100 -0.40 3.58 -6.92
C SER A 100 0.96 3.81 -6.25
N ASP A 101 1.91 2.88 -6.40
CA ASP A 101 3.21 2.92 -5.73
C ASP A 101 4.34 2.67 -6.74
N LEU A 102 4.68 3.72 -7.48
CA LEU A 102 5.63 3.66 -8.60
C LEU A 102 7.03 3.14 -8.24
N PRO A 103 7.66 3.48 -7.11
CA PRO A 103 8.98 2.95 -6.79
C PRO A 103 8.96 1.48 -6.36
N HIS A 104 7.80 0.89 -6.03
CA HIS A 104 7.69 -0.45 -5.46
C HIS A 104 7.77 -1.56 -6.53
N PHE A 105 8.76 -2.43 -6.40
CA PHE A 105 8.91 -3.64 -7.22
C PHE A 105 8.72 -4.89 -6.36
N THR A 106 8.00 -5.88 -6.87
CA THR A 106 7.82 -7.19 -6.26
C THR A 106 8.67 -8.23 -6.98
N PHE A 107 9.38 -9.06 -6.21
CA PHE A 107 10.09 -10.21 -6.77
C PHE A 107 9.13 -11.36 -7.01
N LEU A 108 9.01 -11.79 -8.28
CA LEU A 108 8.21 -12.94 -8.69
C LEU A 108 9.08 -14.13 -9.12
N GLY A 109 10.39 -13.92 -9.31
CA GLY A 109 11.37 -14.98 -9.54
C GLY A 109 11.22 -15.73 -10.86
N VAL A 110 10.38 -15.24 -11.78
CA VAL A 110 10.13 -15.81 -13.10
C VAL A 110 10.34 -14.78 -14.19
N SER A 111 10.58 -15.25 -15.41
CA SER A 111 10.63 -14.39 -16.59
C SER A 111 9.26 -13.81 -16.94
N GLU A 112 9.24 -12.64 -17.59
CA GLU A 112 8.01 -11.92 -17.93
C GLU A 112 6.99 -12.78 -18.71
N ASN A 113 7.46 -13.64 -19.62
CA ASN A 113 6.61 -14.54 -20.40
C ASN A 113 5.90 -15.64 -19.58
N GLN A 114 6.22 -15.81 -18.31
CA GLN A 114 5.56 -16.75 -17.40
C GLN A 114 4.48 -16.09 -16.54
N LEU A 115 4.46 -14.76 -16.43
CA LEU A 115 3.58 -14.04 -15.52
C LEU A 115 2.09 -14.25 -15.83
N SER A 116 1.73 -14.40 -17.10
CA SER A 116 0.36 -14.74 -17.50
C SER A 116 -0.09 -16.10 -16.97
N LYS A 117 0.83 -17.07 -16.84
CA LYS A 117 0.56 -18.39 -16.27
C LYS A 117 0.36 -18.33 -14.75
N LEU A 118 0.86 -17.30 -14.09
CA LEU A 118 0.62 -17.00 -12.67
C LEU A 118 -0.67 -16.22 -12.45
N GLY A 119 -1.49 -16.02 -13.49
CA GLY A 119 -2.75 -15.28 -13.39
C GLY A 119 -2.56 -13.77 -13.37
N LEU A 120 -1.45 -13.24 -13.89
CA LEU A 120 -1.21 -11.80 -14.03
C LEU A 120 -1.50 -11.33 -15.46
N LYS A 121 -1.93 -10.08 -15.60
CA LYS A 121 -2.08 -9.38 -16.88
C LYS A 121 -1.22 -8.13 -16.92
N LYS A 122 -0.66 -7.86 -18.10
CA LYS A 122 0.08 -6.64 -18.37
C LYS A 122 -0.91 -5.50 -18.61
N VAL A 123 -0.81 -4.44 -17.82
CA VAL A 123 -1.68 -3.25 -17.89
C VAL A 123 -0.81 -2.03 -18.14
N PHE A 124 -1.18 -1.21 -19.11
CA PHE A 124 -0.52 0.08 -19.37
C PHE A 124 -1.28 1.19 -18.64
N ASP A 125 -0.60 1.92 -17.76
CA ASP A 125 -1.18 3.04 -17.03
C ASP A 125 -0.17 4.20 -16.91
N GLY A 126 -0.64 5.42 -17.17
CA GLY A 126 0.20 6.62 -17.30
C GLY A 126 1.17 6.52 -18.47
N GLU A 127 2.30 5.84 -18.26
CA GLU A 127 3.38 5.62 -19.23
C GLU A 127 4.15 4.31 -18.97
N ARG A 128 3.63 3.42 -18.12
CA ARG A 128 4.35 2.22 -17.66
C ARG A 128 3.48 0.99 -17.71
N PHE A 129 4.14 -0.15 -17.71
CA PHE A 129 3.49 -1.45 -17.61
C PHE A 129 3.51 -1.95 -16.16
N PHE A 130 2.35 -2.42 -15.72
CA PHE A 130 2.17 -3.11 -14.45
C PHE A 130 1.70 -4.53 -14.69
N TRP A 131 2.05 -5.43 -13.78
CA TRP A 131 1.59 -6.81 -13.77
C TRP A 131 0.59 -7.00 -12.64
N LEU A 132 -0.70 -6.99 -12.99
CA LEU A 132 -1.80 -7.01 -12.02
C LEU A 132 -2.54 -8.35 -12.05
N PRO A 133 -3.19 -8.76 -10.95
CA PRO A 133 -4.08 -9.92 -10.95
C PRO A 133 -5.11 -9.85 -12.09
N ASN A 134 -5.26 -10.96 -12.80
CA ASN A 134 -6.30 -11.16 -13.81
C ASN A 134 -7.58 -11.67 -13.13
N LEU A 135 -8.20 -10.78 -12.35
CA LEU A 135 -9.53 -10.97 -11.75
C LEU A 135 -10.62 -10.69 -12.77
#